data_AF-A0A931RN01-F1
#
_entry.id   AF-A0A931RN01-F1
#
_cell.length_a   1.000
_cell.length_b   1.000
_cell.length_c   1.000
_cell.angle_alpha   90.00
_cell.angle_beta   90.00
_cell.angle_gamma   90.00
#
_symmetry.space_group_name_H-M   'P 1'
#
loop_
_entity.id
_entity.type
_entity.pdbx_description
1 polymer ?
#
loop_
_entity_poly.entity_id
_entity_poly.type
_entity_poly.pdbx_seq_one_letter_code
_entity_poly.pdbx_strand_id
1 'polypeptide(L)'
;MRMAMARRARVYLKFGIKLNYMRQLHYILLLLLASLALTGCSAGSSNNTICDSNAYNCSDFKTRAEAQRVFESCGGVSNDIHRLDGNKDGEACESLP
;
A
#
# COMPACT_ATOMS: atom_id res chain seq x y z
N MET A 1 1.59 -65.25 -6.12
CA MET A 1 0.92 -63.93 -6.29
C MET A 1 1.65 -62.83 -5.49
N ARG A 2 2.89 -62.44 -5.84
CA ARG A 2 3.69 -61.49 -5.02
C ARG A 2 4.53 -60.45 -5.79
N MET A 3 4.28 -60.20 -7.07
CA MET A 3 5.15 -59.31 -7.89
C MET A 3 4.45 -58.11 -8.55
N ALA A 4 3.17 -57.82 -8.27
CA ALA A 4 2.43 -56.73 -8.95
C ALA A 4 2.42 -55.38 -8.20
N MET A 5 3.02 -55.28 -7.01
CA MET A 5 2.83 -54.11 -6.12
C MET A 5 4.03 -53.14 -6.03
N ALA A 6 5.05 -53.26 -6.88
CA ALA A 6 6.25 -52.41 -6.81
C ALA A 6 6.39 -51.37 -7.94
N ARG A 7 5.63 -51.48 -9.04
CA ARG A 7 5.78 -50.60 -10.22
C ARG A 7 4.92 -49.33 -10.17
N ARG A 8 3.87 -49.28 -9.35
CA ARG A 8 2.94 -48.13 -9.27
C ARG A 8 3.42 -46.98 -8.37
N ALA A 9 4.30 -47.23 -7.40
CA ALA A 9 4.81 -46.20 -6.49
C ALA A 9 5.82 -45.22 -7.14
N ARG A 10 6.55 -45.65 -8.19
CA ARG A 10 7.57 -44.81 -8.85
C ARG A 10 6.99 -43.65 -9.68
N VAL A 11 5.74 -43.73 -10.14
CA VAL A 11 5.10 -42.67 -10.92
C VAL A 11 4.66 -41.50 -10.02
N TYR A 12 4.22 -41.80 -8.79
CA TYR A 12 3.74 -40.80 -7.83
C TYR A 12 4.86 -39.92 -7.24
N LEU A 13 6.05 -40.46 -6.98
CA LEU A 13 7.21 -39.67 -6.51
C LEU A 13 7.71 -38.67 -7.57
N LYS A 14 7.66 -39.02 -8.86
CA LYS A 14 8.13 -38.16 -9.95
C LYS A 14 7.17 -37.01 -10.28
N PHE A 15 5.86 -37.21 -10.10
CA PHE A 15 4.84 -36.14 -10.23
C PHE A 15 4.78 -35.24 -8.99
N GLY A 16 4.92 -35.81 -7.78
CA GLY A 16 4.94 -35.04 -6.53
C GLY A 16 6.12 -34.05 -6.43
N ILE A 17 7.30 -34.40 -6.95
CA ILE A 17 8.47 -33.51 -6.96
C ILE A 17 8.28 -32.34 -7.96
N LYS A 18 7.68 -32.59 -9.14
CA LYS A 18 7.38 -31.53 -10.13
C LYS A 18 6.32 -30.53 -9.65
N LEU A 19 5.30 -31.01 -8.93
CA LEU A 19 4.22 -30.17 -8.40
C LEU A 19 4.67 -29.33 -7.19
N ASN A 20 5.60 -29.85 -6.39
CA ASN A 20 6.25 -29.08 -5.32
C ASN A 20 7.27 -28.07 -5.86
N TYR A 21 8.03 -28.39 -6.90
CA TYR A 21 9.01 -27.46 -7.50
C TYR A 21 8.35 -26.21 -8.12
N MET A 22 7.22 -26.37 -8.82
CA MET A 22 6.47 -25.23 -9.40
C MET A 22 5.76 -24.37 -8.34
N ARG A 23 5.35 -24.95 -7.20
CA ARG A 23 4.85 -24.19 -6.04
C ARG A 23 5.97 -23.44 -5.30
N GLN A 24 7.16 -24.03 -5.19
CA GLN A 24 8.33 -23.40 -4.59
C GLN A 24 8.82 -22.19 -5.41
N LEU A 25 8.81 -22.28 -6.75
CA LEU A 25 9.21 -21.17 -7.63
C LEU A 25 8.26 -19.97 -7.54
N HIS A 26 6.94 -20.22 -7.42
CA HIS A 26 5.94 -19.16 -7.18
C HIS A 26 6.09 -18.51 -5.79
N TYR A 27 6.45 -19.29 -4.77
CA TYR A 27 6.62 -18.79 -3.40
C TYR A 27 7.84 -17.87 -3.27
N ILE A 28 8.95 -18.17 -3.94
CA ILE A 28 10.14 -17.31 -3.98
C ILE A 28 9.84 -15.99 -4.70
N LEU A 29 9.09 -16.02 -5.81
CA LEU A 29 8.65 -14.80 -6.52
C LEU A 29 7.73 -13.93 -5.66
N LEU A 30 6.81 -14.53 -4.91
CA LEU A 30 5.93 -13.83 -3.97
C LEU A 30 6.71 -13.19 -2.80
N LEU A 31 7.73 -13.88 -2.26
CA LEU A 31 8.57 -13.34 -1.19
C LEU A 31 9.46 -12.16 -1.66
N LEU A 32 9.97 -12.21 -2.89
CA LEU A 32 10.77 -11.11 -3.48
C LEU A 32 9.91 -9.87 -3.79
N LEU A 33 8.67 -10.05 -4.25
CA LEU A 33 7.73 -8.94 -4.47
C LEU A 33 7.28 -8.31 -3.16
N ALA A 34 7.12 -9.09 -2.09
CA ALA A 34 6.78 -8.57 -0.76
C ALA A 34 7.89 -7.67 -0.17
N SER A 35 9.16 -7.97 -0.44
CA SER A 35 10.28 -7.10 -0.01
C SER A 35 10.36 -5.77 -0.78
N LEU A 36 9.84 -5.70 -2.01
CA LEU A 36 9.83 -4.46 -2.80
C LEU A 36 8.76 -3.47 -2.31
N ALA A 37 7.73 -3.95 -1.60
CA ALA A 37 6.65 -3.11 -1.04
C ALA A 37 7.03 -2.40 0.28
N LEU A 38 8.19 -2.72 0.88
CA LEU A 38 8.58 -2.17 2.19
C LEU A 38 9.57 -0.98 2.12
N THR A 39 10.13 -0.68 0.95
CA THR A 39 11.18 0.34 0.78
C THR A 39 10.64 1.69 0.28
N GLY A 40 9.34 1.95 0.46
CA GLY A 40 8.69 3.11 -0.17
C GLY A 40 7.55 3.74 0.63
N CYS A 41 7.77 4.12 1.89
CA CYS A 41 6.96 5.16 2.53
C CYS A 41 7.79 6.02 3.48
N SER A 42 8.57 6.95 2.93
CA SER A 42 9.13 8.06 3.71
C SER A 42 8.05 9.12 3.89
N ALA A 43 7.18 8.95 4.89
CA ALA A 43 6.31 10.02 5.35
C ALA A 43 7.06 10.91 6.34
N GLY A 44 7.05 12.22 6.08
CA GLY A 44 7.37 13.24 7.09
C GLY A 44 8.50 14.20 6.73
N SER A 45 8.33 14.99 5.66
CA SER A 45 8.98 16.32 5.63
C SER A 45 8.24 17.19 6.62
N SER A 46 8.80 17.38 7.81
CA SER A 46 8.30 18.30 8.83
C SER A 46 8.46 19.75 8.35
N ASN A 47 7.55 20.15 7.46
CA ASN A 47 7.21 21.54 7.26
C ASN A 47 6.42 21.94 8.50
N ASN A 48 6.75 23.08 9.10
CA ASN A 48 6.03 23.62 10.26
C ASN A 48 4.61 24.04 9.86
N THR A 49 3.72 23.07 9.70
CA THR A 49 2.31 23.30 9.38
C THR A 49 1.58 23.64 10.66
N ILE A 50 1.01 24.84 10.73
CA ILE A 50 0.30 25.34 11.91
C ILE A 50 -1.06 24.66 11.96
N CYS A 51 -1.23 23.66 12.83
CA CYS A 51 -2.49 22.94 12.98
C CYS A 51 -3.31 23.41 14.19
N ASP A 52 -2.84 24.37 14.99
CA ASP A 52 -3.55 24.84 16.20
C ASP A 52 -4.59 25.93 15.91
N SER A 53 -4.57 26.51 14.72
CA SER A 53 -5.48 27.59 14.32
C SER A 53 -5.73 27.57 12.81
N ASN A 54 -6.81 28.22 12.37
CA ASN A 54 -7.12 28.31 10.95
C ASN A 54 -6.16 29.27 10.22
N ALA A 55 -5.04 28.74 9.70
CA ALA A 55 -3.98 29.50 9.05
C ALA A 55 -3.89 29.35 7.51
N TYR A 56 -4.53 28.33 6.92
CA TYR A 56 -4.41 28.02 5.49
C TYR A 56 -5.79 27.97 4.83
N ASN A 57 -5.88 28.45 3.59
CA ASN A 57 -7.06 28.38 2.75
C ASN A 57 -6.70 27.74 1.40
N CYS A 58 -7.71 27.29 0.66
CA CYS A 58 -7.50 26.74 -0.68
C CYS A 58 -6.82 27.72 -1.66
N SER A 59 -6.98 29.03 -1.46
CA SER A 59 -6.31 30.05 -2.26
C SER A 59 -4.80 30.19 -1.99
N ASP A 60 -4.31 29.64 -0.88
CA ASP A 60 -2.88 29.67 -0.52
C ASP A 60 -2.09 28.57 -1.25
N PHE A 61 -2.78 27.58 -1.83
CA PHE A 61 -2.17 26.46 -2.53
C PHE A 61 -2.37 26.57 -4.04
N LYS A 62 -1.38 26.09 -4.81
CA LYS A 62 -1.46 26.09 -6.27
C LYS A 62 -2.04 24.80 -6.82
N THR A 63 -1.92 23.72 -6.07
CA THR A 63 -2.35 22.37 -6.46
C THR A 63 -3.12 21.69 -5.35
N ARG A 64 -4.06 20.82 -5.70
CA ARG A 64 -4.77 19.96 -4.73
C ARG A 64 -3.78 19.14 -3.89
N ALA A 65 -2.72 18.63 -4.51
CA ALA A 65 -1.72 17.82 -3.84
C ALA A 65 -0.98 18.57 -2.72
N GLU A 66 -0.77 19.88 -2.86
CA GLU A 66 -0.18 20.71 -1.78
C GLU A 66 -1.14 20.87 -0.61
N ALA A 67 -2.40 21.21 -0.89
CA ALA A 67 -3.45 21.36 0.11
C ALA A 67 -3.68 20.04 0.87
N GLN A 68 -3.75 18.92 0.14
CA GLN A 68 -3.94 17.58 0.71
C GLN A 68 -2.84 17.22 1.70
N ARG A 69 -1.58 17.56 1.42
CA ARG A 69 -0.47 17.28 2.36
C ARG A 69 -0.61 18.04 3.66
N VAL A 70 -1.03 19.31 3.61
CA VAL A 70 -1.27 20.13 4.81
C VAL A 70 -2.47 19.59 5.59
N PHE A 71 -3.54 19.26 4.88
CA PHE A 71 -4.74 18.65 5.45
C PHE A 71 -4.41 17.34 6.18
N GLU A 72 -3.72 16.41 5.53
CA GLU A 72 -3.29 15.14 6.13
C GLU A 72 -2.32 15.36 7.30
N SER A 73 -1.40 16.32 7.18
CA SER A 73 -0.46 16.67 8.25
C SER A 73 -1.16 17.17 9.51
N CYS A 74 -2.32 17.82 9.37
CA CYS A 74 -3.11 18.29 10.51
C CYS A 74 -4.11 17.26 11.04
N GLY A 75 -4.18 16.06 10.45
CA GLY A 75 -5.08 14.98 10.87
C GLY A 75 -6.26 14.72 9.92
N GLY A 76 -6.29 15.38 8.77
CA GLY A 76 -7.26 15.19 7.70
C GLY A 76 -8.71 15.41 8.15
N VAL A 77 -9.62 14.55 7.67
CA VAL A 77 -11.07 14.64 7.95
C VAL A 77 -11.39 14.65 9.44
N SER A 78 -10.56 13.96 10.24
CA SER A 78 -10.76 13.88 11.69
C SER A 78 -10.43 15.19 12.41
N ASN A 79 -9.60 16.05 11.81
CA ASN A 79 -9.13 17.30 12.40
C ASN A 79 -8.95 18.42 11.36
N ASP A 80 -10.03 18.75 10.65
CA ASP A 80 -10.05 19.81 9.65
C ASP A 80 -10.20 21.21 10.27
N ILE A 81 -9.11 21.70 10.87
CA ILE A 81 -9.06 23.02 11.52
C ILE A 81 -9.06 24.15 10.48
N HIS A 82 -8.49 23.88 9.31
CA HIS A 82 -8.38 24.82 8.20
C HIS A 82 -9.62 24.90 7.32
N ARG A 83 -10.56 23.95 7.48
CA ARG A 83 -11.77 23.83 6.65
C ARG A 83 -11.42 23.69 5.18
N LEU A 84 -10.34 22.95 4.88
CA LEU A 84 -9.90 22.70 3.50
C LEU A 84 -10.81 21.67 2.82
N ASP A 85 -11.48 20.83 3.60
CA ASP A 85 -12.44 19.81 3.14
C ASP A 85 -13.84 20.12 3.67
N GLY A 86 -14.61 20.87 2.88
CA GLY A 86 -15.94 21.34 3.28
C GLY A 86 -16.99 20.22 3.32
N ASN A 87 -16.81 19.19 2.50
CA ASN A 87 -17.69 18.03 2.32
C ASN A 87 -17.31 16.83 3.20
N LYS A 88 -16.12 16.85 3.80
CA LYS A 88 -15.58 15.81 4.68
C LYS A 88 -15.43 14.45 4.01
N ASP A 89 -15.13 14.45 2.72
CA ASP A 89 -14.91 13.22 1.96
C ASP A 89 -13.45 12.77 1.93
N GLY A 90 -12.55 13.59 2.47
CA GLY A 90 -11.11 13.30 2.53
C GLY A 90 -10.29 13.95 1.43
N GLU A 91 -10.92 14.71 0.53
CA GLU A 91 -10.22 15.48 -0.50
C GLU A 91 -10.23 16.97 -0.17
N ALA A 92 -9.07 17.50 0.22
CA ALA A 92 -8.91 18.92 0.47
C ALA A 92 -8.94 19.73 -0.83
N CYS A 93 -9.71 20.81 -0.85
CA CYS A 93 -9.70 21.81 -1.92
C CYS A 93 -9.89 21.22 -3.33
N GLU A 94 -10.95 20.44 -3.54
CA GLU A 94 -11.30 19.81 -4.83
C GLU A 94 -11.44 20.78 -6.01
N SER A 95 -11.55 22.08 -5.72
CA SER A 95 -11.60 23.14 -6.74
C SER A 95 -10.23 23.49 -7.35
N LEU A 96 -9.13 22.98 -6.77
CA LEU A 96 -7.77 23.21 -7.28
C LEU A 96 -7.38 22.19 -8.35
N PRO A 97 -6.50 22.57 -9.30
CA PRO A 97 -5.99 21.67 -10.33
C PRO A 97 -5.05 20.57 -9.78
#